data_AF-Q92GS9-F1
#
_entry.id   AF-Q92GS9-F1
#
_cell.length_a   1.000
_cell.length_b   1.000
_cell.length_c   1.000
_cell.angle_alpha   90.00
_cell.angle_beta   90.00
_cell.angle_gamma   90.00
#
_symmetry.space_group_name_H-M   'P 1'
#
loop_
_entity.id
_entity.type
_entity.pdbx_description
1 polymer ?
#
loop_
_entity_poly.entity_id
_entity_poly.type
_entity_poly.pdbx_seq_one_letter_code
_entity_poly.pdbx_strand_id
1 'polypeptide(L)'
;MAMAGHHATLLRTTVQELLLYTGIYITDWTEASYVPLEAGHFDMDDYIDYVMECINFIGPNVHTMAVCQPTVPLLAAISLMSESNSPNVPSSMILMGGPIDARKNPTAVNEFAQSKSLEWFCQMVMQVPPNYPGFLQLAVFMGLNLCRHIDSHLELWQSLLNSDYKKADHTIKFYYEYLAGMNMPAEFYLQTIDEVF
;
A
#
# COMPACT_ATOMS: atom_id res chain seq x y z
N MET A 1 0.67 1.47 15.68
CA MET A 1 0.52 2.36 14.52
C MET A 1 -0.17 1.57 13.43
N ALA A 2 -1.35 2.00 13.01
CA ALA A 2 -2.15 1.26 12.04
C ALA A 2 -2.01 1.85 10.64
N MET A 3 -1.48 1.09 9.69
CA MET A 3 -1.60 1.41 8.26
C MET A 3 -1.73 0.10 7.52
N ALA A 4 -2.52 0.09 6.45
CA ALA A 4 -2.60 -1.06 5.57
C ALA A 4 -2.02 -0.76 4.20
N GLY A 5 -0.97 -1.51 3.90
CA GLY A 5 -0.55 -1.85 2.55
C GLY A 5 -0.28 -3.34 2.54
N HIS A 6 0.67 -3.77 1.73
CA HIS A 6 1.26 -5.08 1.94
C HIS A 6 2.30 -5.01 3.05
N HIS A 7 2.40 -6.07 3.84
CA HIS A 7 3.49 -6.23 4.80
C HIS A 7 4.86 -6.01 4.14
N ALA A 8 5.82 -5.53 4.93
CA ALA A 8 7.21 -5.39 4.53
C ALA A 8 7.80 -6.67 3.88
N THR A 9 7.19 -7.83 4.12
CA THR A 9 7.53 -9.11 3.51
C THR A 9 7.50 -9.10 1.99
N LEU A 10 6.67 -8.27 1.33
CA LEU A 10 6.69 -8.17 -0.14
C LEU A 10 8.01 -7.59 -0.68
N LEU A 11 8.72 -6.81 0.13
CA LEU A 11 10.02 -6.27 -0.22
C LEU A 11 11.16 -7.22 0.17
N ARG A 12 10.88 -8.43 0.67
CA ARG A 12 11.91 -9.37 1.15
C ARG A 12 13.03 -9.56 0.14
N THR A 13 12.71 -9.85 -1.11
CA THR A 13 13.72 -10.06 -2.16
C THR A 13 14.51 -8.78 -2.43
N THR A 14 13.83 -7.63 -2.53
CA THR A 14 14.47 -6.32 -2.72
C THR A 14 15.43 -5.99 -1.57
N VAL A 15 15.00 -6.21 -0.32
CA VAL A 15 15.80 -6.02 0.89
C VAL A 15 17.00 -6.96 0.90
N GLN A 16 16.81 -8.24 0.59
CA GLN A 16 17.91 -9.22 0.54
C GLN A 16 19.03 -8.81 -0.42
N GLU A 17 18.66 -8.32 -1.61
CA GLU A 17 19.63 -7.86 -2.61
C GLU A 17 20.32 -6.55 -2.17
N LEU A 18 19.57 -5.59 -1.61
CA LEU A 18 20.10 -4.30 -1.20
C LEU A 18 20.95 -4.34 0.08
N LEU A 19 20.70 -5.30 0.98
CA LEU A 19 21.43 -5.47 2.24
C LEU A 19 22.93 -5.71 2.03
N LEU A 20 23.31 -6.19 0.84
CA LEU A 20 24.72 -6.41 0.47
C LEU A 20 25.50 -5.10 0.30
N TYR A 21 24.80 -3.97 0.09
CA TYR A 21 25.41 -2.70 -0.29
C TYR A 21 25.20 -1.59 0.74
N THR A 22 24.14 -1.64 1.53
CA THR A 22 23.78 -0.56 2.46
C THR A 22 23.00 -1.07 3.68
N GLY A 23 23.00 -0.29 4.76
CA GLY A 23 22.07 -0.47 5.86
C GLY A 23 20.64 -0.17 5.40
N ILE A 24 19.69 -1.03 5.77
CA ILE A 24 18.28 -0.89 5.40
C ILE A 24 17.43 -0.70 6.64
N TYR A 25 16.62 0.35 6.61
CA TYR A 25 15.50 0.56 7.51
C TYR A 25 14.22 0.33 6.71
N ILE A 26 13.33 -0.50 7.23
CA ILE A 26 12.04 -0.79 6.61
C ILE A 26 10.94 -0.42 7.59
N THR A 27 9.98 0.37 7.13
CA THR A 27 8.76 0.64 7.89
C THR A 27 7.80 -0.52 7.69
N ASP A 28 7.25 -0.99 8.80
CA ASP A 28 6.20 -2.00 8.80
C ASP A 28 5.09 -1.52 9.74
N TRP A 29 3.85 -1.86 9.39
CA TRP A 29 2.68 -1.26 10.00
C TRP A 29 1.88 -2.32 10.75
N THR A 30 1.19 -1.91 11.80
CA THR A 30 0.22 -2.78 12.47
C THR A 30 -1.08 -2.77 11.66
N GLU A 31 -1.80 -3.89 11.59
CA GLU A 31 -3.13 -3.88 10.98
C GLU A 31 -4.09 -3.00 11.80
N ALA A 32 -4.95 -2.21 11.15
CA ALA A 32 -5.90 -1.35 11.84
C ALA A 32 -6.87 -2.12 12.75
N SER A 33 -7.23 -3.35 12.39
CA SER A 33 -8.10 -4.21 13.21
C SER A 33 -7.48 -4.59 14.57
N TYR A 34 -6.15 -4.56 14.68
CA TYR A 34 -5.43 -4.86 15.92
C TYR A 34 -5.13 -3.61 16.76
N VAL A 35 -5.48 -2.42 16.28
CA VAL A 35 -5.29 -1.16 17.01
C VAL A 35 -6.61 -0.77 17.69
N PRO A 36 -6.62 -0.58 19.03
CA PRO A 36 -7.82 -0.13 19.74
C PRO A 36 -8.30 1.22 19.22
N LEU A 37 -9.62 1.45 19.21
CA LEU A 37 -10.19 2.73 18.78
C LEU A 37 -9.71 3.91 19.64
N GLU A 38 -9.37 3.66 20.90
CA GLU A 38 -8.84 4.67 21.81
C GLU A 38 -7.42 5.13 21.45
N ALA A 39 -6.72 4.43 20.56
CA ALA A 39 -5.39 4.80 20.08
C ALA A 39 -5.42 6.00 19.11
N GLY A 40 -6.61 6.43 18.70
CA GLY A 40 -6.82 7.59 17.83
C GLY A 40 -7.03 7.22 16.37
N HIS A 41 -7.04 8.27 15.56
CA HIS A 41 -7.24 8.22 14.12
C HIS A 41 -5.90 8.03 13.41
N PHE A 42 -5.96 7.58 12.15
CA PHE A 42 -4.83 7.51 11.24
C PHE A 42 -5.29 7.82 9.82
N ASP A 43 -4.90 8.98 9.33
CA ASP A 43 -5.20 9.48 7.99
C ASP A 43 -3.94 9.70 7.13
N MET A 44 -4.07 10.35 5.96
CA MET A 44 -2.94 10.57 5.05
C MET A 44 -1.91 11.53 5.65
N ASP A 45 -2.37 12.53 6.39
CA ASP A 45 -1.51 13.52 7.02
C ASP A 45 -0.69 12.85 8.13
N ASP A 46 -1.32 11.98 8.93
CA ASP A 46 -0.61 11.15 9.91
C ASP A 46 0.47 10.29 9.23
N TYR A 47 0.17 9.68 8.07
CA TYR A 47 1.17 8.90 7.34
C TYR A 47 2.34 9.79 6.87
N ILE A 48 2.06 10.97 6.32
CA ILE A 48 3.09 11.93 5.92
C ILE A 48 3.97 12.31 7.10
N ASP A 49 3.37 12.65 8.24
CA ASP A 49 4.07 13.00 9.47
C ASP A 49 4.95 11.84 9.96
N TYR A 50 4.44 10.61 9.96
CA TYR A 50 5.23 9.43 10.35
C TYR A 50 6.40 9.17 9.41
N VAL A 51 6.25 9.39 8.10
CA VAL A 51 7.38 9.27 7.16
C VAL A 51 8.45 10.30 7.52
N MET A 52 8.06 11.54 7.81
CA MET A 52 8.99 12.58 8.24
C MET A 52 9.67 12.22 9.57
N GLU A 53 8.93 11.70 10.55
CA GLU A 53 9.48 11.21 11.82
C GLU A 53 10.48 10.09 11.61
N CYS A 54 10.16 9.10 10.77
CA CYS A 54 11.07 7.99 10.46
C CYS A 54 12.38 8.49 9.84
N ILE A 55 12.29 9.41 8.87
CA ILE A 55 13.47 10.00 8.23
C ILE A 55 14.30 10.77 9.26
N ASN A 56 13.66 11.59 10.10
CA ASN A 56 14.33 12.36 11.15
C ASN A 56 14.98 11.48 12.21
N PHE A 57 14.36 10.35 12.55
CA PHE A 57 14.90 9.37 13.50
C PHE A 57 16.19 8.72 12.98
N ILE A 58 16.24 8.38 11.69
CA ILE A 58 17.44 7.81 11.06
C ILE A 58 18.53 8.88 10.91
N GLY A 59 18.14 10.11 10.58
CA GLY A 59 19.03 11.27 10.44
C GLY A 59 19.47 11.53 9.00
N PRO A 60 20.51 12.35 8.80
CA PRO A 60 20.90 12.84 7.48
C PRO A 60 21.60 11.75 6.64
N ASN A 61 21.78 12.03 5.35
CA ASN A 61 22.48 11.17 4.38
C ASN A 61 21.80 9.81 4.15
N VAL A 62 20.47 9.83 4.01
CA VAL A 62 19.65 8.65 3.69
C VAL A 62 19.12 8.72 2.26
N HIS A 63 18.84 7.56 1.70
CA HIS A 63 18.10 7.40 0.45
C HIS A 63 16.75 6.77 0.76
N THR A 64 15.68 7.28 0.17
CA THR A 64 14.32 6.79 0.41
C THR A 64 13.78 6.04 -0.80
N MET A 65 12.94 5.03 -0.54
CA MET A 65 12.25 4.24 -1.55
C MET A 65 10.82 3.98 -1.13
N ALA A 66 9.85 4.32 -1.99
CA ALA A 66 8.45 3.97 -1.84
C ALA A 66 7.98 3.12 -3.01
N VAL A 67 7.18 2.09 -2.70
CA VAL A 67 6.63 1.15 -3.68
C VAL A 67 5.11 1.13 -3.57
N CYS A 68 4.41 1.45 -4.66
CA CYS A 68 2.95 1.50 -4.75
C CYS A 68 2.34 2.58 -3.86
N GLN A 69 1.44 2.22 -2.94
CA GLN A 69 0.69 3.14 -2.09
C GLN A 69 1.52 4.22 -1.35
N PRO A 70 2.70 3.95 -0.75
CA PRO A 70 3.54 4.95 -0.09
C PRO A 70 4.11 6.05 -1.00
N THR A 71 3.96 5.99 -2.34
CA THR A 71 4.61 6.98 -3.21
C THR A 71 4.12 8.40 -2.97
N VAL A 72 2.82 8.58 -2.72
CA VAL A 72 2.22 9.89 -2.46
C VAL A 72 2.63 10.43 -1.08
N PRO A 73 2.47 9.67 0.03
CA PRO A 73 2.95 10.10 1.34
C PRO A 73 4.45 10.46 1.35
N LEU A 74 5.30 9.64 0.73
CA LEU A 74 6.75 9.91 0.70
C LEU A 74 7.07 11.18 -0.10
N LEU A 75 6.41 11.38 -1.24
CA LEU A 75 6.58 12.58 -2.05
C LEU A 75 6.17 13.82 -1.26
N ALA A 76 5.00 13.80 -0.61
CA ALA A 76 4.52 14.91 0.21
C ALA A 76 5.45 15.20 1.40
N ALA A 77 5.86 14.16 2.15
CA ALA A 77 6.79 14.28 3.26
C ALA A 77 8.11 14.97 2.86
N ILE A 78 8.74 14.51 1.76
CA ILE A 78 10.01 15.08 1.31
C ILE A 78 9.81 16.51 0.78
N SER A 79 8.68 16.81 0.13
CA SER A 79 8.32 18.17 -0.27
C SER A 79 8.21 19.11 0.95
N LEU A 80 7.51 18.71 2.01
CA LEU A 80 7.37 19.49 3.24
C LEU A 80 8.70 19.64 3.99
N MET A 81 9.50 18.58 4.06
CA MET A 81 10.85 18.64 4.63
C MET A 81 11.75 19.60 3.85
N SER A 82 11.63 19.64 2.52
CA SER A 82 12.40 20.54 1.67
C SER A 82 11.97 21.99 1.84
N GLU A 83 10.66 22.25 1.88
CA GLU A 83 10.09 23.58 2.12
C GLU A 83 10.51 24.16 3.47
N SER A 84 10.50 23.32 4.51
CA SER A 84 10.92 23.70 5.87
C SER A 84 12.44 23.83 6.05
N ASN A 85 13.24 23.58 5.00
CA ASN A 85 14.71 23.51 5.07
C ASN A 85 15.20 22.54 6.16
N SER A 86 14.54 21.38 6.28
CA SER A 86 14.94 20.36 7.25
C SER A 86 16.38 19.91 7.01
N PRO A 87 17.21 19.74 8.06
CA PRO A 87 18.59 19.26 7.92
C PRO A 87 18.66 17.79 7.47
N ASN A 88 17.54 17.06 7.55
CA ASN A 88 17.47 15.62 7.28
C ASN A 88 16.76 15.29 5.96
N VAL A 89 16.61 16.25 5.03
CA VAL A 89 16.07 15.96 3.70
C VAL A 89 16.90 14.83 3.05
N PRO A 90 16.26 13.74 2.55
CA PRO A 90 16.98 12.64 1.94
C PRO A 90 17.82 13.04 0.72
N SER A 91 18.96 12.39 0.52
CA SER A 91 19.86 12.61 -0.61
C SER A 91 19.25 12.18 -1.95
N SER A 92 18.33 11.20 -1.91
CA SER A 92 17.51 10.84 -3.07
C SER A 92 16.17 10.21 -2.64
N MET A 93 15.22 10.24 -3.57
CA MET A 93 13.88 9.66 -3.45
C MET A 93 13.60 8.77 -4.67
N ILE A 94 13.23 7.51 -4.42
CA ILE A 94 12.87 6.52 -5.44
C ILE A 94 11.40 6.18 -5.28
N LEU A 95 10.61 6.36 -6.34
CA LEU A 95 9.17 6.08 -6.35
C LEU A 95 8.88 4.99 -7.39
N MET A 96 8.27 3.88 -6.99
CA MET A 96 8.07 2.72 -7.86
C MET A 96 6.60 2.28 -7.86
N GLY A 97 5.96 2.26 -9.04
CA GLY A 97 4.65 1.60 -9.21
C GLY A 97 3.48 2.21 -8.42
N GLY A 98 3.60 3.46 -7.98
CA GLY A 98 2.54 4.20 -7.30
C GLY A 98 2.14 5.47 -8.08
N PRO A 99 0.97 6.05 -7.77
CA PRO A 99 0.48 7.25 -8.43
C PRO A 99 1.35 8.47 -8.07
N ILE A 100 1.54 9.37 -9.05
CA ILE A 100 2.22 10.68 -8.87
C ILE A 100 1.26 11.80 -9.28
N ASP A 101 0.73 11.74 -10.49
CA ASP A 101 -0.40 12.57 -10.94
C ASP A 101 -1.43 11.66 -11.60
N ALA A 102 -2.41 11.25 -10.81
CA ALA A 102 -3.44 10.31 -11.20
C ALA A 102 -4.33 10.86 -12.34
N ARG A 103 -4.31 12.17 -12.59
CA ARG A 103 -5.10 12.84 -13.64
C ARG A 103 -4.50 12.73 -15.04
N LYS A 104 -3.18 12.48 -15.14
CA LYS A 104 -2.44 12.59 -16.41
C LYS A 104 -2.42 11.31 -17.24
N ASN A 105 -2.73 10.15 -16.66
CA ASN A 105 -2.89 8.87 -17.35
C ASN A 105 -3.85 7.99 -16.53
N PRO A 106 -5.17 8.22 -16.63
CA PRO A 106 -6.12 7.51 -15.80
C PRO A 106 -6.08 6.00 -16.10
N THR A 107 -6.07 5.22 -15.03
CA THR A 107 -6.19 3.76 -15.05
C THR A 107 -7.63 3.35 -14.71
N ALA A 108 -7.94 2.06 -14.77
CA ALA A 108 -9.22 1.54 -14.28
C ALA A 108 -9.50 1.90 -12.80
N VAL A 109 -8.44 2.11 -12.00
CA VAL A 109 -8.56 2.61 -10.60
C VAL A 109 -9.14 4.01 -10.59
N ASN A 110 -8.61 4.89 -11.45
CA ASN A 110 -9.07 6.27 -11.58
C ASN A 110 -10.51 6.34 -12.06
N GLU A 111 -10.85 5.58 -13.09
CA GLU A 111 -12.21 5.54 -13.62
C GLU A 111 -13.21 5.09 -12.55
N PHE A 112 -12.85 4.08 -11.75
CA PHE A 112 -13.69 3.63 -10.65
C PHE A 112 -13.85 4.70 -9.56
N ALA A 113 -12.74 5.30 -9.11
CA ALA A 113 -12.74 6.38 -8.13
C ALA A 113 -13.62 7.57 -8.57
N GLN A 114 -13.54 7.95 -9.85
CA GLN A 114 -14.31 9.07 -10.41
C GLN A 114 -15.75 8.72 -10.77
N SER A 115 -16.10 7.42 -10.85
CA SER A 115 -17.45 6.98 -11.23
C SER A 115 -18.51 7.12 -10.12
N LYS A 116 -18.08 7.37 -8.88
CA LYS A 116 -18.93 7.43 -7.68
C LYS A 116 -18.62 8.69 -6.89
N SER A 117 -19.60 9.16 -6.11
CA SER A 117 -19.36 10.25 -5.16
C SER A 117 -18.60 9.75 -3.92
N LEU A 118 -17.89 10.65 -3.24
CA LEU A 118 -17.24 10.34 -1.97
C LEU A 118 -18.24 9.80 -0.93
N GLU A 119 -19.47 10.32 -0.90
CA GLU A 119 -20.57 9.81 -0.06
C GLU A 119 -20.88 8.33 -0.35
N TRP A 120 -20.85 7.93 -1.63
CA TRP A 120 -21.06 6.52 -1.99
C TRP A 120 -19.96 5.62 -1.43
N PHE A 121 -18.70 6.07 -1.48
CA PHE A 121 -17.58 5.37 -0.86
C PHE A 121 -17.70 5.31 0.66
N CYS A 122 -18.13 6.41 1.30
CA CYS A 122 -18.39 6.43 2.74
C CYS A 122 -19.42 5.38 3.15
N GLN A 123 -20.57 5.32 2.44
CA GLN A 123 -21.61 4.31 2.67
C GLN A 123 -21.09 2.89 2.46
N MET A 124 -20.24 2.68 1.46
CA MET A 124 -19.62 1.38 1.18
C MET A 124 -18.67 0.95 2.31
N VAL A 125 -17.85 1.87 2.83
CA VAL A 125 -16.93 1.61 3.95
C VAL A 125 -17.68 1.31 5.24
N MET A 126 -18.76 2.05 5.54
CA MET A 126 -19.60 1.82 6.71
C MET A 126 -20.34 0.46 6.71
N GLN A 127 -20.50 -0.17 5.55
CA GLN A 127 -21.17 -1.46 5.41
C GLN A 127 -20.25 -2.67 5.63
N VAL A 128 -18.94 -2.47 5.77
CA VAL A 128 -17.99 -3.56 6.02
C VAL A 128 -18.07 -3.99 7.48
N PRO A 129 -18.36 -5.26 7.79
CA PRO A 129 -18.39 -5.71 9.17
C PRO A 129 -16.99 -5.59 9.80
N PRO A 130 -16.89 -5.33 11.12
CA PRO A 130 -15.61 -5.06 11.81
C PRO A 130 -14.52 -6.14 11.63
N ASN A 131 -14.94 -7.37 11.31
CA ASN A 131 -14.08 -8.55 11.22
C ASN A 131 -13.80 -9.03 9.79
N TYR A 132 -14.09 -8.24 8.74
CA TYR A 132 -13.79 -8.59 7.34
C TYR A 132 -12.91 -7.55 6.67
N PRO A 133 -11.68 -7.41 7.16
CA PRO A 133 -10.97 -6.18 6.98
C PRO A 133 -9.95 -6.44 5.83
N GLY A 134 -9.89 -5.50 4.89
CA GLY A 134 -9.30 -5.76 3.55
C GLY A 134 -10.32 -6.21 2.50
N PHE A 135 -11.59 -6.44 2.84
CA PHE A 135 -12.65 -6.78 1.87
C PHE A 135 -12.75 -5.76 0.74
N LEU A 136 -12.66 -4.46 1.06
CA LEU A 136 -12.76 -3.40 0.05
C LEU A 136 -11.52 -3.30 -0.83
N GLN A 137 -10.33 -3.39 -0.25
CA GLN A 137 -9.08 -3.38 -1.01
C GLN A 137 -8.97 -4.63 -1.89
N LEU A 138 -9.38 -5.79 -1.38
CA LEU A 138 -9.49 -7.04 -2.11
C LEU A 138 -10.56 -6.98 -3.21
N ALA A 139 -11.74 -6.44 -2.93
CA ALA A 139 -12.83 -6.32 -3.90
C ALA A 139 -12.45 -5.36 -5.04
N VAL A 140 -11.82 -4.23 -4.72
CA VAL A 140 -11.27 -3.30 -5.71
C VAL A 140 -10.15 -3.98 -6.51
N PHE A 141 -9.20 -4.66 -5.85
CA PHE A 141 -8.13 -5.39 -6.53
C PHE A 141 -8.65 -6.48 -7.48
N MET A 142 -9.55 -7.35 -7.00
CA MET A 142 -10.22 -8.34 -7.82
C MET A 142 -10.99 -7.69 -8.96
N GLY A 143 -11.61 -6.53 -8.74
CA GLY A 143 -12.34 -5.77 -9.76
C GLY A 143 -11.46 -5.19 -10.86
N LEU A 144 -10.25 -4.75 -10.55
CA LEU A 144 -9.32 -4.11 -11.50
C LEU A 144 -8.78 -5.06 -12.57
N ASN A 145 -8.67 -6.36 -12.27
CA ASN A 145 -8.13 -7.37 -13.18
C ASN A 145 -8.87 -8.71 -13.08
N LEU A 146 -10.21 -8.66 -12.98
CA LEU A 146 -11.04 -9.84 -12.69
C LEU A 146 -10.77 -11.03 -13.63
N CYS A 147 -10.63 -10.78 -14.93
CA CYS A 147 -10.31 -11.81 -15.92
C CYS A 147 -8.94 -12.45 -15.66
N ARG A 148 -7.91 -11.65 -15.32
CA ARG A 148 -6.56 -12.16 -15.04
C ARG A 148 -6.51 -12.99 -13.76
N HIS A 149 -7.34 -12.66 -12.77
CA HIS A 149 -7.47 -13.45 -11.55
C HIS A 149 -8.18 -14.77 -11.82
N ILE A 150 -9.24 -14.77 -12.62
CA ILE A 150 -9.91 -16.00 -13.08
C ILE A 150 -8.92 -16.89 -13.84
N ASP A 151 -8.16 -16.32 -14.77
CA ASP A 151 -7.13 -17.06 -15.54
C ASP A 151 -6.04 -17.63 -14.62
N SER A 152 -5.55 -16.85 -13.66
CA SER A 152 -4.55 -17.31 -12.68
C SER A 152 -5.06 -18.45 -11.79
N HIS A 153 -6.34 -18.43 -11.42
CA HIS A 153 -6.98 -19.54 -10.69
C HIS A 153 -7.18 -20.77 -11.58
N LEU A 154 -7.55 -20.59 -12.85
CA LEU A 154 -7.65 -21.70 -13.81
C LEU A 154 -6.27 -22.35 -14.08
N GLU A 155 -5.22 -21.54 -14.17
CA GLU A 155 -3.84 -22.03 -14.28
C GLU A 155 -3.37 -22.78 -13.03
N LEU A 156 -3.77 -22.34 -11.83
CA LEU A 156 -3.52 -23.08 -10.59
C LEU A 156 -4.18 -24.46 -10.63
N TRP A 157 -5.46 -24.53 -11.04
CA TRP A 157 -6.18 -25.80 -11.20
C TRP A 157 -5.50 -26.74 -12.21
N GLN A 158 -5.08 -26.22 -13.37
CA GLN A 158 -4.33 -27.00 -14.35
C GLN A 158 -2.98 -27.48 -13.82
N SER A 159 -2.27 -26.64 -13.06
CA SER A 159 -0.96 -26.99 -12.47
C SER A 159 -1.11 -28.12 -11.44
N LEU A 160 -2.16 -28.09 -10.62
CA LEU A 160 -2.48 -29.16 -9.66
C LEU A 160 -2.86 -30.47 -10.37
N LEU A 161 -3.67 -30.41 -11.43
CA LEU A 161 -4.04 -31.59 -12.23
C LEU A 161 -2.83 -32.23 -12.91
N ASN A 162 -1.89 -31.41 -13.39
CA ASN A 162 -0.66 -31.85 -14.02
C ASN A 162 0.45 -32.22 -13.01
N SER A 163 0.17 -32.17 -11.70
CA SER A 163 1.15 -32.42 -10.63
C SER A 163 2.38 -31.49 -10.67
N ASP A 164 2.26 -30.30 -11.26
CA ASP A 164 3.28 -29.25 -11.21
C ASP A 164 3.14 -28.46 -9.91
N TYR A 165 3.57 -29.10 -8.82
CA TYR A 165 3.45 -28.55 -7.48
C TYR A 165 4.33 -27.31 -7.25
N LYS A 166 5.39 -27.10 -8.04
CA LYS A 166 6.22 -25.89 -7.93
C LYS A 166 5.50 -24.66 -8.46
N LYS A 167 4.88 -24.77 -9.65
CA LYS A 167 4.09 -23.67 -10.20
C LYS A 167 2.84 -23.40 -9.35
N ALA A 168 2.20 -24.46 -8.85
CA ALA A 168 1.06 -24.34 -7.95
C ALA A 168 1.43 -23.64 -6.62
N ASP A 169 2.54 -24.04 -5.97
CA ASP A 169 2.99 -23.43 -4.71
C ASP A 169 3.35 -21.94 -4.87
N HIS A 170 3.94 -21.56 -6.02
CA HIS A 170 4.21 -20.16 -6.34
C HIS A 170 2.91 -19.33 -6.45
N THR A 171 1.92 -19.81 -7.21
CA THR A 171 0.63 -19.12 -7.34
C THR A 171 -0.12 -19.07 -6.00
N ILE A 172 -0.09 -20.17 -5.22
CA ILE A 172 -0.69 -20.21 -3.87
C ILE A 172 0.00 -19.21 -2.95
N LYS A 173 1.33 -19.16 -2.89
CA LYS A 173 2.07 -18.18 -2.08
C LYS A 173 1.78 -16.75 -2.49
N PHE A 174 1.74 -16.48 -3.79
CA PHE A 174 1.36 -15.16 -4.30
C PHE A 174 -0.02 -14.74 -3.77
N TYR A 175 -1.04 -15.58 -3.95
CA TYR A 175 -2.37 -15.26 -3.42
C TYR A 175 -2.41 -15.26 -1.89
N TYR A 176 -1.65 -16.10 -1.20
CA TYR A 176 -1.61 -16.09 0.26
C TYR A 176 -1.03 -14.79 0.81
N GLU A 177 0.08 -14.31 0.23
CA GLU A 177 0.72 -13.04 0.62
C GLU A 177 -0.09 -11.81 0.20
N TYR A 178 -0.81 -11.88 -0.93
CA TYR A 178 -1.58 -10.77 -1.48
C TYR A 178 -3.02 -10.68 -0.93
N LEU A 179 -3.63 -11.83 -0.61
CA LEU A 179 -4.92 -11.92 0.09
C LEU A 179 -4.76 -11.68 1.60
N ALA A 180 -3.55 -11.74 2.14
CA ALA A 180 -3.19 -11.20 3.45
C ALA A 180 -3.09 -9.66 3.43
N GLY A 181 -3.95 -9.01 2.65
CA GLY A 181 -4.06 -7.55 2.59
C GLY A 181 -4.43 -7.01 3.96
N MET A 182 -3.69 -6.00 4.41
CA MET A 182 -3.89 -5.41 5.73
C MET A 182 -5.15 -4.54 5.80
N ASN A 183 -5.55 -4.23 7.03
CA ASN A 183 -6.75 -3.46 7.34
C ASN A 183 -6.46 -1.96 7.41
N MET A 184 -7.17 -1.18 6.60
CA MET A 184 -6.96 0.26 6.46
C MET A 184 -8.02 1.04 7.25
N PRO A 185 -7.64 2.15 7.93
CA PRO A 185 -8.60 3.10 8.47
C PRO A 185 -9.51 3.67 7.37
N ALA A 186 -10.79 3.86 7.70
CA ALA A 186 -11.78 4.40 6.77
C ALA A 186 -11.42 5.80 6.28
N GLU A 187 -10.96 6.66 7.19
CA GLU A 187 -10.50 8.02 6.90
C GLU A 187 -9.35 8.05 5.89
N PHE A 188 -8.29 7.26 6.09
CA PHE A 188 -7.19 7.16 5.14
C PHE A 188 -7.65 6.70 3.75
N TYR A 189 -8.56 5.72 3.67
CA TYR A 189 -9.11 5.25 2.39
C TYR A 189 -9.89 6.35 1.66
N LEU A 190 -10.78 7.05 2.37
CA LEU A 190 -11.61 8.10 1.80
C LEU A 190 -10.77 9.31 1.38
N GLN A 191 -9.80 9.71 2.19
CA GLN A 191 -8.87 10.79 1.86
C GLN A 191 -8.01 10.43 0.64
N THR A 192 -7.58 9.17 0.52
CA THR A 192 -6.84 8.73 -0.67
C THR A 192 -7.69 8.87 -1.94
N ILE A 193 -8.99 8.57 -1.88
CA ILE A 193 -9.88 8.77 -3.04
C ILE A 193 -10.01 10.26 -3.35
N ASP A 194 -10.25 11.10 -2.35
CA ASP A 194 -10.53 12.53 -2.55
C ASP A 194 -9.30 13.33 -3.01
N GLU A 195 -8.13 13.04 -2.44
CA GLU A 195 -6.92 13.84 -2.65
C GLU A 195 -6.00 13.28 -3.74
N VAL A 196 -6.01 11.96 -3.96
CA VAL A 196 -5.09 11.30 -4.91
C VAL A 196 -5.74 11.00 -6.26
N PHE A 197 -7.02 10.59 -6.31
CA PHE A 197 -7.64 9.98 -7.50
C PHE A 197 -8.76 10.82 -8.13
#